data_AF-A0A9D8NRZ2-F1
#
_entry.id   AF-A0A9D8NRZ2-F1
#
_cell.length_a   1.000
_cell.length_b   1.000
_cell.length_c   1.000
_cell.angle_alpha   90.00
_cell.angle_beta   90.00
_cell.angle_gamma   90.00
#
_symmetry.space_group_name_H-M   'P 1'
#
loop_
_entity.id
_entity.type
_entity.pdbx_description
1 polymer ?
#
loop_
_entity_poly.entity_id
_entity_poly.type
_entity_poly.pdbx_seq_one_letter_code
_entity_poly.pdbx_strand_id
1 'polypeptide(L)'
;MNDEAGGAIGRTIRAALVVVAIAAVAWAFAWKAWRAIERAGARGDGDVIELVVLHWSGEGGPEENAIVDRTLKGFEAAHPGVRVRRINPGDSASFSTKLQTMLASGEAPDVFYVPFERVPFWTSIGVLEPLDRFVERDRADARPDRVDLGAFFPAVVDAFRCENGRAGTGPLYGIPKDFTTVGFYYNKDLFKRAGVSFPRDDWTWDDFIDAARRIGRIDDAEGRPCIGSEFVSWSAMIRAYLRSEGLEVRGSGFDDLTLSDPRVQRVLSRLASWRHEEERTLTSGRSKLTAGAAGFVDGRLGMTGPFGRWVVPEYRRIRDFEWDFAPLPRAEGRPPANIVLTVAWGMSPQSDHKDEAWALVRWLASPQVQAEQARLGLAVPAIRSVAESDAFLDPGAPPANDRAFVDGALHAVPLDWPPDPRFDDLLANRLEASLNVGSMSVAQAAADVERL
;
A
#
# COMPACT_ATOMS: atom_id res chain seq x y z
N MET A 1 -64.57 -14.91 12.33
CA MET A 1 -64.64 -14.66 10.87
C MET A 1 -63.58 -13.67 10.35
N ASN A 2 -62.48 -13.42 11.09
CA ASN A 2 -61.45 -12.43 10.71
C ASN A 2 -60.04 -13.01 10.48
N ASP A 3 -59.84 -14.33 10.51
CA ASP A 3 -58.49 -14.94 10.37
C ASP A 3 -58.15 -15.46 8.97
N GLU A 4 -59.13 -15.62 8.06
CA GLU A 4 -58.83 -16.12 6.70
C GLU A 4 -58.42 -15.00 5.73
N ALA A 5 -58.77 -13.75 5.99
CA ALA A 5 -58.47 -12.62 5.11
C ALA A 5 -56.99 -12.19 5.13
N GLY A 6 -56.31 -12.31 6.28
CA GLY A 6 -54.90 -11.93 6.43
C GLY A 6 -53.92 -12.87 5.70
N GLY A 7 -54.23 -14.17 5.65
CA GLY A 7 -53.41 -15.19 4.98
C GLY A 7 -53.50 -15.17 3.45
N ALA A 8 -54.59 -14.62 2.89
CA ALA A 8 -54.73 -14.42 1.45
C ALA A 8 -53.90 -13.22 0.97
N ILE A 9 -53.98 -12.08 1.66
CA ILE A 9 -53.27 -10.85 1.32
C ILE A 9 -51.74 -11.05 1.39
N GLY A 10 -51.24 -11.76 2.41
CA GLY A 10 -49.81 -12.07 2.54
C GLY A 10 -49.24 -12.97 1.42
N ARG A 11 -50.06 -13.90 0.89
CA ARG A 11 -49.66 -14.75 -0.25
C ARG A 11 -49.64 -13.97 -1.56
N THR A 12 -50.60 -13.08 -1.77
CA THR A 12 -50.67 -12.23 -2.96
C THR A 12 -49.51 -11.23 -3.02
N ILE A 13 -49.15 -10.62 -1.88
CA ILE A 13 -48.00 -9.70 -1.79
C ILE A 13 -46.68 -10.43 -2.06
N ARG A 14 -46.48 -11.63 -1.50
CA ARG A 14 -45.28 -12.44 -1.76
C ARG A 14 -45.17 -12.85 -3.22
N ALA A 15 -46.28 -13.26 -3.84
CA ALA A 15 -46.31 -13.60 -5.26
C ALA A 15 -45.97 -12.38 -6.14
N ALA A 16 -46.51 -11.20 -5.82
CA ALA A 16 -46.20 -9.97 -6.54
C ALA A 16 -44.72 -9.58 -6.41
N LEU A 17 -44.12 -9.70 -5.23
CA LEU A 17 -42.69 -9.42 -5.01
C LEU A 17 -41.77 -10.37 -5.78
N VAL A 18 -42.13 -11.67 -5.85
CA VAL A 18 -41.38 -12.65 -6.65
C VAL A 18 -41.46 -12.32 -8.14
N VAL A 19 -42.64 -11.93 -8.64
CA VAL A 19 -42.80 -11.52 -10.05
C VAL A 19 -42.00 -10.26 -10.37
N VAL A 20 -41.99 -9.27 -9.48
CA VAL A 20 -41.17 -8.05 -9.65
C VAL A 20 -39.68 -8.38 -9.63
N ALA A 21 -39.23 -9.27 -8.74
CA ALA A 21 -37.83 -9.70 -8.69
C ALA A 21 -37.41 -10.45 -9.97
N ILE A 22 -38.25 -11.37 -10.46
CA ILE A 22 -38.01 -12.10 -11.72
C ILE A 22 -37.99 -11.14 -12.90
N ALA A 23 -38.91 -10.17 -12.96
CA ALA A 23 -38.94 -9.17 -14.01
C ALA A 23 -37.70 -8.26 -13.98
N ALA A 24 -37.23 -7.86 -12.79
CA ALA A 24 -36.00 -7.07 -12.64
C ALA A 24 -34.75 -7.85 -13.08
N VAL A 25 -34.67 -9.14 -12.73
CA VAL A 25 -33.57 -10.03 -13.16
C VAL A 25 -33.61 -10.25 -14.67
N ALA A 26 -34.79 -10.55 -15.22
CA ALA A 26 -34.97 -10.73 -16.66
C ALA A 26 -34.64 -9.45 -17.44
N TRP A 27 -35.04 -8.28 -16.93
CA TRP A 27 -34.66 -6.99 -17.49
C TRP A 27 -33.15 -6.77 -17.42
N ALA A 28 -32.49 -7.09 -16.31
CA ALA A 28 -31.04 -6.95 -16.19
C ALA A 28 -30.29 -7.84 -17.20
N PHE A 29 -30.73 -9.09 -17.41
CA PHE A 29 -30.16 -9.97 -18.44
C PHE A 29 -30.46 -9.49 -19.86
N ALA A 30 -31.68 -9.03 -20.14
CA ALA A 30 -32.06 -8.48 -21.44
C ALA A 30 -31.28 -7.20 -21.76
N TRP A 31 -31.07 -6.33 -20.77
CA TRP A 31 -30.25 -5.11 -20.89
C TRP A 31 -28.78 -5.45 -21.16
N LYS A 32 -28.24 -6.46 -20.46
CA LYS A 32 -26.86 -6.93 -20.68
C LYS A 32 -26.69 -7.54 -22.07
N ALA A 33 -27.67 -8.33 -22.54
CA ALA A 33 -27.68 -8.91 -23.88
C ALA A 33 -27.85 -7.85 -24.98
N TRP A 34 -28.74 -6.88 -24.78
CA TRP A 34 -28.92 -5.74 -25.68
C TRP A 34 -27.63 -4.92 -25.80
N ARG A 35 -27.00 -4.57 -24.68
CA ARG A 35 -25.71 -3.85 -24.70
C ARG A 35 -24.59 -4.67 -25.33
N ALA A 36 -24.56 -5.99 -25.14
CA ALA A 36 -23.61 -6.85 -25.85
C ALA A 36 -23.84 -6.83 -27.36
N ILE A 37 -25.08 -6.74 -27.82
CA ILE A 37 -25.44 -6.62 -29.25
C ILE A 37 -25.11 -5.23 -29.80
N GLU A 38 -25.38 -4.15 -29.05
CA GLU A 38 -24.96 -2.79 -29.44
C GLU A 38 -23.43 -2.68 -29.54
N ARG A 39 -22.69 -3.23 -28.57
CA ARG A 39 -21.23 -3.27 -28.58
C ARG A 39 -20.68 -4.15 -29.71
N ALA A 40 -21.36 -5.24 -30.06
CA ALA A 40 -20.97 -6.09 -31.19
C ALA A 40 -21.31 -5.46 -32.55
N GLY A 41 -22.33 -4.61 -32.62
CA GLY A 41 -22.76 -3.88 -33.83
C GLY A 41 -21.94 -2.61 -34.12
N ALA A 42 -21.25 -2.06 -33.13
CA ALA A 42 -20.39 -0.88 -33.25
C ALA A 42 -18.94 -1.23 -33.62
N ARG A 43 -18.73 -2.05 -34.66
CA ARG A 43 -17.42 -2.21 -35.30
C ARG A 43 -17.47 -1.62 -36.69
N GLY A 44 -17.44 -0.29 -36.74
CA GLY A 44 -17.12 0.48 -37.94
C GLY A 44 -15.62 0.69 -38.07
N ASP A 45 -15.10 0.64 -39.29
CA ASP A 45 -13.72 0.99 -39.63
C ASP A 45 -13.51 2.48 -39.29
N GLY A 46 -12.96 2.76 -38.10
CA GLY A 46 -12.79 4.12 -37.54
C GLY A 46 -13.08 4.30 -36.04
N ASP A 47 -13.56 3.29 -35.32
CA ASP A 47 -13.88 3.43 -33.89
C ASP A 47 -12.63 3.48 -33.00
N VAL A 48 -12.49 4.59 -32.28
CA VAL A 48 -11.45 4.81 -31.27
C VAL A 48 -11.74 3.93 -30.05
N ILE A 49 -10.78 3.10 -29.64
CA ILE A 49 -10.85 2.31 -28.41
C ILE A 49 -10.61 3.26 -27.23
N GLU A 50 -11.58 3.37 -26.32
CA GLU A 50 -11.43 4.11 -25.07
C GLU A 50 -11.12 3.15 -23.92
N LEU A 51 -9.94 3.28 -23.33
CA LEU A 51 -9.56 2.58 -22.10
C LEU A 51 -9.79 3.48 -20.89
N VAL A 52 -10.33 2.93 -19.81
CA VAL A 52 -10.51 3.63 -18.54
C VAL A 52 -9.41 3.20 -17.56
N VAL A 53 -8.64 4.18 -17.08
CA VAL A 53 -7.62 3.97 -16.05
C VAL A 53 -8.08 4.60 -14.74
N LEU A 54 -8.10 3.82 -13.66
CA LEU A 54 -8.38 4.32 -12.31
C LEU A 54 -7.14 4.18 -11.42
N HIS A 55 -6.70 5.27 -10.82
CA HIS A 55 -5.56 5.27 -9.91
C HIS A 55 -5.69 6.43 -8.89
N TRP A 56 -4.72 6.59 -7.99
CA TRP A 56 -4.61 7.78 -7.15
C TRP A 56 -3.25 8.49 -7.33
N SER A 57 -3.14 9.73 -6.87
CA SER A 57 -1.86 10.43 -6.75
C SER A 57 -1.77 11.02 -5.36
N GLY A 58 -0.97 10.36 -4.51
CA GLY A 58 -0.89 10.66 -3.08
C GLY A 58 -0.08 11.92 -2.81
N GLU A 59 0.94 11.80 -1.94
CA GLU A 59 1.80 12.93 -1.54
C GLU A 59 2.67 13.51 -2.67
N GLY A 60 2.75 12.83 -3.83
CA GLY A 60 3.39 13.36 -5.03
C GLY A 60 2.62 14.52 -5.68
N GLY A 61 1.34 14.70 -5.32
CA GLY A 61 0.56 15.89 -5.63
C GLY A 61 0.51 16.23 -7.14
N PRO A 62 0.52 17.53 -7.49
CA PRO A 62 0.48 17.97 -8.90
C PRO A 62 1.63 17.46 -9.77
N GLU A 63 2.79 17.19 -9.17
CA GLU A 63 3.98 16.72 -9.89
C GLU A 63 3.80 15.27 -10.34
N GLU A 64 3.28 14.39 -9.46
CA GLU A 64 2.89 13.02 -9.82
C GLU A 64 1.80 13.02 -10.89
N ASN A 65 0.78 13.88 -10.74
CA ASN A 65 -0.29 14.03 -11.74
C ASN A 65 0.27 14.36 -13.13
N ALA A 66 1.23 15.29 -13.21
CA ALA A 66 1.85 15.69 -14.47
C ALA A 66 2.66 14.55 -15.10
N ILE A 67 3.36 13.73 -14.29
CA ILE A 67 4.08 12.55 -14.79
C ILE A 67 3.09 11.53 -15.38
N VAL A 68 2.00 11.24 -14.68
CA VAL A 68 0.99 10.30 -15.16
C VAL A 68 0.32 10.81 -16.43
N ASP A 69 -0.09 12.08 -16.49
CA ASP A 69 -0.71 12.65 -17.68
C ASP A 69 0.21 12.63 -18.90
N ARG A 70 1.51 12.92 -18.72
CA ARG A 70 2.50 12.78 -19.79
C ARG A 70 2.67 11.33 -20.22
N THR A 71 2.72 10.41 -19.26
CA THR A 71 2.85 8.97 -19.53
C THR A 71 1.67 8.47 -20.37
N LEU A 72 0.44 8.83 -20.01
CA LEU A 72 -0.77 8.44 -20.75
C LEU A 72 -0.83 9.07 -22.14
N LYS A 73 -0.48 10.35 -22.29
CA LYS A 73 -0.38 10.98 -23.62
C LYS A 73 0.68 10.33 -24.51
N GLY A 74 1.81 9.93 -23.93
CA GLY A 74 2.85 9.18 -24.64
C GLY A 74 2.34 7.83 -25.14
N PHE A 75 1.55 7.13 -24.32
CA PHE A 75 0.89 5.89 -24.73
C PHE A 75 -0.09 6.12 -25.90
N GLU A 76 -0.99 7.10 -25.81
CA GLU A 76 -1.93 7.40 -26.90
C GLU A 76 -1.21 7.74 -28.22
N ALA A 77 -0.08 8.45 -28.14
CA ALA A 77 0.73 8.78 -29.31
C ALA A 77 1.40 7.54 -29.92
N ALA A 78 1.83 6.57 -29.10
CA ALA A 78 2.43 5.32 -29.54
C ALA A 78 1.40 4.29 -30.03
N HIS A 79 0.13 4.45 -29.66
CA HIS A 79 -0.97 3.55 -30.00
C HIS A 79 -2.12 4.29 -30.71
N PRO A 80 -1.97 4.63 -32.01
CA PRO A 80 -3.02 5.29 -32.78
C PRO A 80 -4.33 4.49 -32.73
N GLY A 81 -5.44 5.18 -32.50
CA GLY A 81 -6.76 4.54 -32.35
C GLY A 81 -7.11 4.18 -30.91
N VAL A 82 -6.22 4.39 -29.93
CA VAL A 82 -6.51 4.24 -28.50
C VAL A 82 -6.55 5.60 -27.80
N ARG A 83 -7.52 5.77 -26.90
CA ARG A 83 -7.64 6.89 -25.96
C ARG A 83 -7.71 6.37 -24.54
N VAL A 84 -7.15 7.13 -23.61
CA VAL A 84 -7.14 6.77 -22.19
C VAL A 84 -7.89 7.81 -21.36
N ARG A 85 -9.03 7.40 -20.82
CA ARG A 85 -9.78 8.18 -19.84
C ARG A 85 -9.24 7.92 -18.44
N ARG A 86 -8.50 8.88 -17.93
CA ARG A 86 -7.94 8.88 -16.56
C ARG A 86 -9.00 9.26 -15.53
N ILE A 87 -9.11 8.47 -14.46
CA ILE A 87 -9.87 8.78 -13.26
C ILE A 87 -8.91 8.77 -12.06
N ASN A 88 -8.82 9.91 -11.37
CA ASN A 88 -8.02 10.06 -10.17
C ASN A 88 -8.86 10.68 -9.03
N PRO A 89 -9.30 9.87 -8.05
CA PRO A 89 -10.04 10.37 -6.88
C PRO A 89 -9.21 11.11 -5.84
N GLY A 90 -7.89 11.24 -6.02
CA GLY A 90 -6.96 11.94 -5.12
C GLY A 90 -6.21 10.98 -4.21
N ASP A 91 -6.91 10.26 -3.35
CA ASP A 91 -6.30 9.39 -2.33
C ASP A 91 -6.76 7.91 -2.42
N SER A 92 -6.10 7.04 -1.66
CA SER A 92 -6.35 5.58 -1.66
C SER A 92 -7.76 5.20 -1.15
N ALA A 93 -8.31 5.94 -0.18
CA ALA A 93 -9.65 5.67 0.35
C ALA A 93 -10.72 6.05 -0.68
N SER A 94 -10.64 7.26 -1.24
CA SER A 94 -11.51 7.73 -2.33
C SER A 94 -11.40 6.82 -3.57
N PHE A 95 -10.19 6.35 -3.87
CA PHE A 95 -9.94 5.35 -4.91
C PHE A 95 -10.71 4.06 -4.66
N SER A 96 -10.60 3.49 -3.45
CA SER A 96 -11.26 2.23 -3.10
C SER A 96 -12.79 2.33 -3.20
N THR A 97 -13.38 3.41 -2.70
CA THR A 97 -14.83 3.67 -2.83
C THR A 97 -15.26 3.82 -4.29
N LYS A 98 -14.47 4.54 -5.10
CA LYS A 98 -14.76 4.72 -6.52
C LYS A 98 -14.70 3.42 -7.30
N LEU A 99 -13.67 2.61 -7.07
CA LEU A 99 -13.51 1.30 -7.71
C LEU A 99 -14.69 0.38 -7.36
N GLN A 100 -15.05 0.28 -6.08
CA GLN A 100 -16.19 -0.52 -5.63
C GLN A 100 -17.50 -0.09 -6.32
N THR A 101 -17.73 1.23 -6.44
CA THR A 101 -18.91 1.77 -7.12
C THR A 101 -18.94 1.38 -8.61
N MET A 102 -17.79 1.50 -9.29
CA MET A 102 -17.66 1.17 -10.72
C MET A 102 -17.82 -0.34 -10.97
N LEU A 103 -17.29 -1.18 -10.09
CA LEU A 103 -17.49 -2.63 -10.14
C LEU A 103 -18.97 -3.00 -9.95
N ALA A 104 -19.65 -2.37 -8.98
CA ALA A 104 -21.07 -2.63 -8.71
C ALA A 104 -22.00 -2.14 -9.83
N SER A 105 -21.63 -1.07 -10.56
CA SER A 105 -22.40 -0.56 -11.70
C SER A 105 -22.11 -1.30 -13.02
N GLY A 106 -21.16 -2.24 -13.04
CA GLY A 106 -20.74 -2.92 -14.28
C GLY A 106 -19.96 -2.02 -15.24
N GLU A 107 -19.33 -0.97 -14.72
CA GLU A 107 -18.49 -0.01 -15.45
C GLU A 107 -17.05 -0.07 -14.93
N ALA A 108 -16.56 -1.29 -14.69
CA ALA A 108 -15.22 -1.52 -14.17
C ALA A 108 -14.15 -0.84 -15.06
N PRO A 109 -13.14 -0.17 -14.48
CA PRO A 109 -12.02 0.36 -15.27
C PRO A 109 -11.24 -0.78 -15.93
N ASP A 110 -10.66 -0.54 -17.11
CA ASP A 110 -9.86 -1.55 -17.82
C ASP A 110 -8.55 -1.86 -17.10
N VAL A 111 -7.89 -0.81 -16.60
CA VAL A 111 -6.63 -0.86 -15.86
C VAL A 111 -6.76 -0.04 -14.58
N PHE A 112 -6.26 -0.58 -13.47
CA PHE A 112 -6.31 0.13 -12.20
C PHE A 112 -5.18 -0.24 -11.24
N TYR A 113 -4.94 0.62 -10.24
CA TYR A 113 -4.01 0.31 -9.17
C TYR A 113 -4.51 -0.87 -8.33
N VAL A 114 -3.59 -1.77 -8.00
CA VAL A 114 -3.82 -2.90 -7.11
C VAL A 114 -2.89 -2.72 -5.91
N PRO A 115 -3.39 -2.28 -4.75
CA PRO A 115 -2.64 -2.32 -3.51
C PRO A 115 -2.39 -3.77 -3.08
N PHE A 116 -1.19 -4.10 -2.60
CA PHE A 116 -0.82 -5.47 -2.25
C PHE A 116 -1.77 -6.10 -1.22
N GLU A 117 -2.24 -5.32 -0.24
CA GLU A 117 -3.12 -5.76 0.84
C GLU A 117 -4.51 -6.17 0.34
N ARG A 118 -4.91 -5.72 -0.86
CA ARG A 118 -6.21 -6.05 -1.46
C ARG A 118 -6.18 -7.30 -2.31
N VAL A 119 -5.00 -7.79 -2.71
CA VAL A 119 -4.87 -8.93 -3.64
C VAL A 119 -5.63 -10.17 -3.16
N PRO A 120 -5.51 -10.65 -1.90
CA PRO A 120 -6.24 -11.84 -1.45
C PRO A 120 -7.76 -11.68 -1.55
N PHE A 121 -8.30 -10.54 -1.10
CA PHE A 121 -9.73 -10.30 -1.14
C PHE A 121 -10.23 -10.14 -2.58
N TRP A 122 -9.57 -9.32 -3.39
CA TRP A 122 -9.99 -9.02 -4.77
C TRP A 122 -9.90 -10.21 -5.72
N THR A 123 -8.93 -11.11 -5.51
CA THR A 123 -8.90 -12.39 -6.23
C THR A 123 -10.05 -13.29 -5.81
N SER A 124 -10.40 -13.35 -4.51
CA SER A 124 -11.51 -14.20 -4.03
C SER A 124 -12.89 -13.79 -4.57
N ILE A 125 -13.09 -12.50 -4.87
CA ILE A 125 -14.32 -11.99 -5.50
C ILE A 125 -14.20 -11.83 -7.03
N GLY A 126 -13.10 -12.27 -7.64
CA GLY A 126 -12.94 -12.33 -9.09
C GLY A 126 -12.86 -10.99 -9.81
N VAL A 127 -12.30 -9.94 -9.18
CA VAL A 127 -12.20 -8.60 -9.80
C VAL A 127 -10.84 -8.33 -10.47
N LEU A 128 -9.89 -9.27 -10.38
CA LEU A 128 -8.57 -9.17 -11.00
C LEU A 128 -8.38 -10.22 -12.11
N GLU A 129 -7.96 -9.78 -13.28
CA GLU A 129 -7.54 -10.65 -14.39
C GLU A 129 -6.16 -11.27 -14.10
N PRO A 130 -5.98 -12.59 -14.20
CA PRO A 130 -4.66 -13.21 -14.18
C PRO A 130 -3.80 -12.78 -15.37
N LEU A 131 -2.56 -12.38 -15.10
CA LEU A 131 -1.65 -11.77 -16.07
C LEU A 131 -0.65 -12.76 -16.68
N ASP A 132 -0.51 -13.97 -16.13
CA ASP A 132 0.51 -14.95 -16.55
C ASP A 132 0.45 -15.23 -18.05
N ARG A 133 -0.76 -15.40 -18.61
CA ARG A 133 -0.94 -15.65 -20.06
C ARG A 133 -0.39 -14.52 -20.95
N PHE A 134 -0.44 -13.28 -20.49
CA PHE A 134 0.04 -12.13 -21.26
C PHE A 134 1.56 -12.02 -21.20
N VAL A 135 2.14 -12.25 -20.01
CA VAL A 135 3.59 -12.30 -19.79
C VAL A 135 4.22 -13.44 -20.60
N GLU A 136 3.60 -14.63 -20.56
CA GLU A 136 4.05 -15.80 -21.30
C GLU A 136 3.96 -15.61 -22.82
N ARG A 137 2.84 -15.04 -23.31
CA ARG A 137 2.69 -14.70 -24.73
C ARG A 137 3.78 -13.74 -25.20
N ASP A 138 3.99 -12.63 -24.50
CA ASP A 138 5.00 -11.64 -24.90
C ASP A 138 6.43 -12.20 -24.86
N ARG A 139 6.70 -13.14 -23.94
CA ARG A 139 7.96 -13.88 -23.91
C ARG A 139 8.11 -14.79 -25.13
N ALA A 140 7.07 -15.55 -25.47
CA ALA A 140 7.07 -16.45 -26.63
C ALA A 140 7.21 -15.68 -27.96
N ASP A 141 6.57 -14.52 -28.07
CA ASP A 141 6.61 -13.63 -29.23
C ASP A 141 7.92 -12.82 -29.31
N ALA A 142 8.85 -13.00 -28.36
CA ALA A 142 10.09 -12.24 -28.23
C ALA A 142 9.88 -10.72 -28.29
N ARG A 143 8.75 -10.26 -27.72
CA ARG A 143 8.37 -8.85 -27.75
C ARG A 143 9.46 -7.99 -27.09
N PRO A 144 9.90 -6.88 -27.71
CA PRO A 144 11.00 -6.05 -27.21
C PRO A 144 10.63 -5.28 -25.94
N ASP A 145 9.37 -4.85 -25.82
CA ASP A 145 8.80 -4.12 -24.70
C ASP A 145 8.01 -5.01 -23.73
N ARG A 146 8.40 -6.30 -23.63
CA ARG A 146 7.79 -7.25 -22.70
C ARG A 146 8.15 -6.94 -21.26
N VAL A 147 7.29 -7.36 -20.32
CA VAL A 147 7.62 -7.37 -18.90
C VAL A 147 8.51 -8.56 -18.59
N ASP A 148 9.76 -8.30 -18.21
CA ASP A 148 10.66 -9.32 -17.67
C ASP A 148 10.58 -9.33 -16.14
N LEU A 149 9.75 -10.22 -15.59
CA LEU A 149 9.60 -10.38 -14.14
C LEU A 149 10.94 -10.70 -13.45
N GLY A 150 11.90 -11.28 -14.17
CA GLY A 150 13.25 -11.54 -13.67
C GLY A 150 14.01 -10.26 -13.34
N ALA A 151 13.66 -9.11 -13.93
CA ALA A 151 14.27 -7.81 -13.67
C ALA A 151 13.74 -7.10 -12.40
N PHE A 152 12.64 -7.60 -11.82
CA PHE A 152 12.00 -7.02 -10.63
C PHE A 152 12.50 -7.66 -9.34
N PHE A 153 12.39 -6.98 -8.20
CA PHE A 153 12.62 -7.61 -6.90
C PHE A 153 11.62 -8.76 -6.66
N PRO A 154 12.06 -9.98 -6.30
CA PRO A 154 11.16 -11.13 -6.13
C PRO A 154 10.00 -10.86 -5.16
N ALA A 155 10.30 -10.35 -3.95
CA ALA A 155 9.28 -10.03 -2.94
C ALA A 155 8.26 -8.98 -3.42
N VAL A 156 8.63 -8.12 -4.37
CA VAL A 156 7.74 -7.11 -4.94
C VAL A 156 6.79 -7.73 -5.96
N VAL A 157 7.26 -8.69 -6.77
CA VAL A 157 6.40 -9.45 -7.69
C VAL A 157 5.49 -10.41 -6.92
N ASP A 158 6.04 -11.11 -5.93
CA ASP A 158 5.32 -12.11 -5.14
C ASP A 158 4.14 -11.49 -4.37
N ALA A 159 4.24 -10.20 -4.00
CA ALA A 159 3.13 -9.45 -3.40
C ALA A 159 1.86 -9.38 -4.28
N PHE A 160 1.97 -9.64 -5.59
CA PHE A 160 0.85 -9.68 -6.52
C PHE A 160 0.57 -11.08 -7.06
N ARG A 161 1.19 -12.11 -6.48
CA ARG A 161 0.81 -13.50 -6.69
C ARG A 161 -0.19 -13.91 -5.62
N CYS A 162 -1.26 -14.60 -6.00
CA CYS A 162 -2.20 -15.12 -5.02
C CYS A 162 -2.83 -16.44 -5.45
N GLU A 163 -2.93 -17.37 -4.50
CA GLU A 163 -3.60 -18.65 -4.66
C GLU A 163 -4.36 -18.99 -3.39
N ASN A 164 -5.64 -19.37 -3.52
CA ASN A 164 -6.50 -19.74 -2.39
C ASN A 164 -6.53 -18.71 -1.25
N GLY A 165 -6.54 -17.41 -1.60
CA GLY A 165 -6.59 -16.32 -0.63
C GLY A 165 -5.28 -16.08 0.12
N ARG A 166 -4.16 -16.65 -0.34
CA ARG A 166 -2.82 -16.41 0.22
C ARG A 166 -1.95 -15.67 -0.78
N ALA A 167 -1.38 -14.54 -0.35
CA ALA A 167 -0.45 -13.78 -1.16
C ALA A 167 0.93 -14.47 -1.20
N GLY A 168 1.71 -14.22 -2.26
CA GLY A 168 3.08 -14.71 -2.40
C GLY A 168 3.27 -15.86 -3.39
N THR A 169 2.21 -16.55 -3.80
CA THR A 169 2.29 -17.74 -4.68
C THR A 169 1.14 -17.80 -5.68
N GLY A 170 1.31 -18.58 -6.75
CA GLY A 170 0.27 -18.81 -7.76
C GLY A 170 0.19 -17.74 -8.85
N PRO A 171 -0.99 -17.58 -9.49
CA PRO A 171 -1.19 -16.65 -10.58
C PRO A 171 -0.86 -15.20 -10.21
N LEU A 172 -0.35 -14.46 -11.18
CA LEU A 172 0.03 -13.05 -11.08
C LEU A 172 -1.17 -12.14 -11.40
N TYR A 173 -1.47 -11.18 -10.54
CA TYR A 173 -2.63 -10.29 -10.68
C TYR A 173 -2.28 -8.80 -10.81
N GLY A 174 -0.99 -8.48 -10.91
CA GLY A 174 -0.53 -7.11 -11.10
C GLY A 174 0.93 -7.05 -11.52
N ILE A 175 1.29 -6.04 -12.31
CA ILE A 175 2.69 -5.68 -12.57
C ILE A 175 3.09 -4.54 -11.62
N PRO A 176 4.06 -4.74 -10.72
CA PRO A 176 4.45 -3.71 -9.76
C PRO A 176 4.86 -2.41 -10.46
N LYS A 177 4.34 -1.28 -9.96
CA LYS A 177 4.77 0.05 -10.44
C LYS A 177 5.99 0.55 -9.66
N ASP A 178 6.01 0.26 -8.36
CA ASP A 178 7.05 0.65 -7.42
C ASP A 178 6.88 -0.13 -6.11
N PHE A 179 7.77 0.11 -5.16
CA PHE A 179 7.62 -0.37 -3.80
C PHE A 179 8.29 0.58 -2.81
N THR A 180 8.23 0.24 -1.54
CA THR A 180 9.10 0.77 -0.50
C THR A 180 9.30 -0.27 0.57
N THR A 181 10.47 -0.23 1.20
CA THR A 181 10.67 -0.79 2.53
C THR A 181 10.47 0.31 3.58
N VAL A 182 10.47 -0.07 4.86
CA VAL A 182 10.23 0.90 5.94
C VAL A 182 11.45 1.07 6.83
N GLY A 183 11.53 2.24 7.45
CA GLY A 183 12.61 2.68 8.33
C GLY A 183 12.27 4.06 8.88
N PHE A 184 13.22 4.73 9.52
CA PHE A 184 12.99 5.99 10.21
C PHE A 184 13.65 7.15 9.48
N TYR A 185 12.91 8.25 9.31
CA TYR A 185 13.51 9.53 8.98
C TYR A 185 14.03 10.17 10.26
N TYR A 186 15.20 10.80 10.19
CA TYR A 186 15.82 11.39 11.37
C TYR A 186 16.38 12.78 11.10
N ASN A 187 16.29 13.64 12.10
CA ASN A 187 16.81 15.00 12.07
C ASN A 187 18.28 14.98 12.51
N LYS A 188 19.20 15.19 11.56
CA LYS A 188 20.65 15.11 11.79
C LYS A 188 21.12 16.16 12.78
N ASP A 189 20.49 17.32 12.82
CA ASP A 189 20.91 18.41 13.71
C ASP A 189 20.51 18.13 15.16
N LEU A 190 19.36 17.48 15.39
CA LEU A 190 18.99 16.98 16.72
C LEU A 190 19.94 15.87 17.21
N PHE A 191 20.34 14.96 16.33
CA PHE A 191 21.34 13.94 16.67
C PHE A 191 22.70 14.56 17.06
N LYS A 192 23.20 15.51 16.26
CA LYS A 192 24.43 16.25 16.57
C LYS A 192 24.32 16.96 17.93
N ARG A 193 23.21 17.65 18.19
CA ARG A 193 23.00 18.42 19.43
C ARG A 193 22.86 17.53 20.66
N ALA A 194 22.24 16.36 20.52
CA ALA A 194 22.12 15.36 21.59
C ALA A 194 23.43 14.58 21.83
N GLY A 195 24.47 14.78 21.01
CA GLY A 195 25.72 14.02 21.10
C GLY A 195 25.54 12.53 20.79
N VAL A 196 24.62 12.20 19.88
CA VAL A 196 24.30 10.83 19.47
C VAL A 196 24.87 10.58 18.07
N SER A 197 25.51 9.43 17.88
CA SER A 197 25.95 8.98 16.56
C SER A 197 24.76 8.79 15.62
N PHE A 198 24.94 9.09 14.34
CA PHE A 198 23.89 8.80 13.36
C PHE A 198 23.62 7.29 13.26
N PRO A 199 22.38 6.90 12.93
CA PRO A 199 22.03 5.50 12.69
C PRO A 199 22.95 4.87 11.65
N ARG A 200 23.32 3.61 11.88
CA ARG A 200 24.08 2.76 10.96
C ARG A 200 23.18 1.65 10.43
N ASP A 201 23.60 0.98 9.37
CA ASP A 201 22.84 -0.14 8.78
C ASP A 201 22.60 -1.29 9.76
N ASP A 202 23.42 -1.37 10.81
CA ASP A 202 23.35 -2.39 11.85
C ASP A 202 22.73 -1.94 13.18
N TRP A 203 22.18 -0.73 13.24
CA TRP A 203 21.59 -0.22 14.48
C TRP A 203 20.42 -1.07 14.99
N THR A 204 20.34 -1.14 16.30
CA THR A 204 19.41 -1.98 17.04
C THR A 204 18.26 -1.19 17.63
N TRP A 205 17.23 -1.89 18.11
CA TRP A 205 16.18 -1.26 18.91
C TRP A 205 16.71 -0.60 20.20
N ASP A 206 17.82 -1.08 20.74
CA ASP A 206 18.48 -0.48 21.91
C ASP A 206 19.19 0.83 21.53
N ASP A 207 19.85 0.87 20.37
CA ASP A 207 20.43 2.10 19.81
C ASP A 207 19.33 3.14 19.52
N PHE A 208 18.23 2.69 18.92
CA PHE A 208 17.07 3.55 18.62
C PHE A 208 16.53 4.20 19.88
N ILE A 209 16.27 3.42 20.94
CA ILE A 209 15.65 3.98 22.15
C ILE A 209 16.65 4.82 22.97
N ASP A 210 17.95 4.52 22.97
CA ASP A 210 18.96 5.40 23.57
C ASP A 210 19.01 6.75 22.85
N ALA A 211 19.02 6.74 21.51
CA ALA A 211 18.95 7.97 20.71
C ALA A 211 17.70 8.78 21.02
N ALA A 212 16.53 8.13 21.03
CA ALA A 212 15.25 8.77 21.34
C ALA A 212 15.26 9.41 22.75
N ARG A 213 15.75 8.70 23.77
CA ARG A 213 15.84 9.21 25.14
C ARG A 213 16.78 10.42 25.26
N ARG A 214 17.92 10.39 24.58
CA ARG A 214 18.88 11.51 24.61
C ARG A 214 18.33 12.75 23.92
N ILE A 215 17.67 12.57 22.77
CA ILE A 215 17.02 13.67 22.06
C ILE A 215 15.82 14.22 22.85
N GLY A 216 15.03 13.36 23.49
CA GLY A 216 13.91 13.78 24.34
C GLY A 216 14.31 14.61 25.57
N ARG A 217 15.60 14.65 25.94
CA ARG A 217 16.14 15.43 27.07
C ARG A 217 16.65 16.82 26.68
N ILE A 218 16.73 17.13 25.39
CA ILE A 218 17.22 18.43 24.92
C ILE A 218 16.07 19.32 24.43
N ASP A 219 16.38 20.60 24.29
CA ASP A 219 15.54 21.58 23.59
C ASP A 219 16.14 21.86 22.20
N ASP A 220 15.34 22.44 21.30
CA ASP A 220 15.77 22.92 19.98
C ASP A 220 16.61 24.20 20.01
N ALA A 221 17.06 24.65 18.84
CA ALA A 221 17.86 25.87 18.74
C ALA A 221 17.09 27.10 19.21
N GLU A 222 15.75 27.04 19.20
CA GLU A 222 14.83 28.06 19.69
C GLU A 222 14.40 27.85 21.15
N GLY A 223 14.94 26.84 21.85
CA GLY A 223 14.64 26.54 23.25
C GLY A 223 13.29 25.84 23.46
N ARG A 224 12.70 25.23 22.42
CA ARG A 224 11.46 24.43 22.53
C ARG A 224 11.81 22.97 22.84
N PRO A 225 11.06 22.28 23.73
CA PRO A 225 11.32 20.87 24.02
C PRO A 225 11.25 19.97 22.78
N CYS A 226 12.27 19.12 22.61
CA CYS A 226 12.29 18.10 21.57
C CYS A 226 11.59 16.81 22.02
N ILE A 227 11.24 15.97 21.04
CA ILE A 227 10.76 14.60 21.25
C ILE A 227 11.70 13.65 20.50
N GLY A 228 12.04 12.54 21.16
CA GLY A 228 12.97 11.54 20.65
C GLY A 228 12.53 10.91 19.34
N SER A 229 11.35 10.31 19.32
CA SER A 229 10.77 9.76 18.09
C SER A 229 9.26 9.81 18.08
N GLU A 230 8.67 9.71 16.88
CA GLU A 230 7.31 9.24 16.70
C GLU A 230 7.32 7.87 16.02
N PHE A 231 6.45 6.96 16.48
CA PHE A 231 6.19 5.71 15.76
C PHE A 231 4.77 5.63 15.20
N VAL A 232 4.58 4.94 14.08
CA VAL A 232 3.26 4.55 13.57
C VAL A 232 2.90 3.11 13.96
N SER A 233 1.61 2.85 14.12
CA SER A 233 1.01 1.61 14.66
C SER A 233 0.20 0.83 13.62
N TRP A 234 0.30 1.19 12.33
CA TRP A 234 -0.48 0.56 11.25
C TRP A 234 -0.26 -0.95 11.22
N SER A 235 -1.26 -1.74 10.78
CA SER A 235 -1.19 -3.21 10.78
C SER A 235 0.10 -3.75 10.14
N ALA A 236 0.51 -3.19 9.01
CA ALA A 236 1.76 -3.54 8.35
C ALA A 236 3.02 -3.21 9.18
N MET A 237 3.05 -2.09 9.91
CA MET A 237 4.19 -1.71 10.76
C MET A 237 4.36 -2.64 11.94
N ILE A 238 3.24 -3.17 12.44
CA ILE A 238 3.24 -4.17 13.50
C ILE A 238 3.96 -5.45 13.04
N ARG A 239 3.70 -5.90 11.82
CA ARG A 239 4.49 -6.98 11.20
C ARG A 239 5.96 -6.60 11.09
N ALA A 240 6.28 -5.37 10.68
CA ALA A 240 7.67 -4.94 10.55
C ALA A 240 8.42 -5.00 11.89
N TYR A 241 7.83 -4.51 12.99
CA TYR A 241 8.41 -4.61 14.34
C TYR A 241 8.62 -6.06 14.78
N LEU A 242 7.61 -6.92 14.58
CA LEU A 242 7.72 -8.33 14.97
C LEU A 242 8.79 -9.04 14.15
N ARG A 243 8.87 -8.79 12.85
CA ARG A 243 9.88 -9.38 11.97
C ARG A 243 11.29 -8.96 12.34
N SER A 244 11.51 -7.70 12.72
CA SER A 244 12.82 -7.24 13.16
C SER A 244 13.26 -7.83 14.51
N GLU A 245 12.33 -8.44 15.24
CA GLU A 245 12.54 -9.26 16.45
C GLU A 245 12.67 -10.78 16.16
N GLY A 246 12.60 -11.18 14.88
CA GLY A 246 12.57 -12.59 14.48
C GLY A 246 11.26 -13.30 14.86
N LEU A 247 10.18 -12.54 14.96
CA LEU A 247 8.82 -13.01 15.18
C LEU A 247 7.99 -12.80 13.92
N GLU A 248 6.90 -13.55 13.82
CA GLU A 248 5.97 -13.44 12.72
C GLU A 248 4.60 -13.88 13.20
N VAL A 249 3.57 -13.20 12.72
CA VAL A 249 2.17 -13.52 13.00
C VAL A 249 1.51 -13.73 11.65
N ARG A 250 1.22 -14.99 11.28
CA ARG A 250 0.54 -15.34 10.02
C ARG A 250 -0.62 -16.28 10.33
N GLY A 251 -1.66 -16.20 9.53
CA GLY A 251 -2.80 -17.11 9.60
C GLY A 251 -3.68 -16.99 8.35
N SER A 252 -4.37 -18.06 7.96
CA SER A 252 -5.37 -18.02 6.88
C SER A 252 -6.67 -17.34 7.30
N GLY A 253 -6.88 -17.22 8.61
CA GLY A 253 -8.01 -16.59 9.26
C GLY A 253 -7.60 -16.10 10.65
N PHE A 254 -8.55 -15.50 11.35
CA PHE A 254 -8.33 -14.96 12.69
C PHE A 254 -7.93 -16.02 13.73
N ASP A 255 -8.51 -17.23 13.63
CA ASP A 255 -8.19 -18.38 14.51
C ASP A 255 -6.73 -18.87 14.41
N ASP A 256 -6.05 -18.59 13.29
CA ASP A 256 -4.68 -19.03 13.03
C ASP A 256 -3.63 -18.00 13.50
N LEU A 257 -4.06 -16.81 13.93
CA LEU A 257 -3.16 -15.74 14.36
C LEU A 257 -2.51 -16.07 15.71
N THR A 258 -1.32 -15.51 15.92
CA THR A 258 -0.49 -15.75 17.12
C THR A 258 -0.14 -14.45 17.84
N LEU A 259 -1.04 -13.46 17.83
CA LEU A 259 -0.90 -12.21 18.58
C LEU A 259 -0.79 -12.45 20.09
N SER A 260 -1.45 -13.49 20.61
CA SER A 260 -1.40 -13.87 22.03
C SER A 260 -0.12 -14.61 22.44
N ASP A 261 0.80 -14.93 21.51
CA ASP A 261 2.10 -15.54 21.86
C ASP A 261 2.84 -14.63 22.87
N PRO A 262 3.31 -15.15 24.02
CA PRO A 262 4.05 -14.37 25.02
C PRO A 262 5.25 -13.59 24.45
N ARG A 263 5.90 -14.08 23.39
CA ARG A 263 7.00 -13.38 22.70
C ARG A 263 6.49 -12.16 21.94
N VAL A 264 5.36 -12.28 21.24
CA VAL A 264 4.69 -11.18 20.53
C VAL A 264 4.19 -10.13 21.52
N GLN A 265 3.51 -10.58 22.58
CA GLN A 265 3.02 -9.72 23.66
C GLN A 265 4.15 -8.89 24.31
N ARG A 266 5.34 -9.46 24.49
CA ARG A 266 6.50 -8.72 25.01
C ARG A 266 6.95 -7.59 24.08
N VAL A 267 7.01 -7.83 22.77
CA VAL A 267 7.41 -6.79 21.80
C VAL A 267 6.39 -5.65 21.80
N LEU A 268 5.10 -5.99 21.68
CA LEU A 268 4.02 -5.01 21.66
C LEU A 268 3.94 -4.21 22.98
N SER A 269 4.12 -4.88 24.13
CA SER A 269 4.13 -4.22 25.44
C SER A 269 5.33 -3.28 25.59
N ARG A 270 6.50 -3.64 25.05
CA ARG A 270 7.68 -2.75 25.04
C ARG A 270 7.46 -1.51 24.17
N LEU A 271 6.83 -1.65 23.01
CA LEU A 271 6.45 -0.50 22.18
C LEU A 271 5.49 0.44 22.93
N ALA A 272 4.48 -0.12 23.59
CA ALA A 272 3.56 0.65 24.42
C ALA A 272 4.28 1.34 25.60
N SER A 273 5.19 0.65 26.30
CA SER A 273 5.87 1.20 27.46
C SER A 273 6.76 2.39 27.10
N TRP A 274 7.49 2.33 25.98
CA TRP A 274 8.28 3.49 25.50
C TRP A 274 7.44 4.74 25.25
N ARG A 275 6.16 4.57 24.89
CA ARG A 275 5.24 5.67 24.63
C ARG A 275 4.57 6.21 25.90
N HIS A 276 4.19 5.31 26.80
CA HIS A 276 3.32 5.64 27.92
C HIS A 276 4.05 5.86 29.25
N GLU A 277 5.24 5.28 29.41
CA GLU A 277 6.00 5.31 30.67
C GLU A 277 7.17 6.30 30.63
N GLU A 278 7.59 6.74 29.44
CA GLU A 278 8.70 7.67 29.26
C GLU A 278 8.23 9.02 28.70
N GLU A 279 8.64 10.11 29.35
CA GLU A 279 8.31 11.45 28.87
C GLU A 279 9.28 11.87 27.75
N ARG A 280 8.74 12.36 26.63
CA ARG A 280 9.48 12.86 25.45
C ARG A 280 10.40 11.87 24.75
N THR A 281 10.53 10.63 25.21
CA THR A 281 11.20 9.57 24.44
C THR A 281 10.43 9.29 23.15
N LEU A 282 9.13 9.05 23.28
CA LEU A 282 8.19 9.02 22.16
C LEU A 282 7.14 10.13 22.31
N THR A 283 6.41 10.44 21.23
CA THR A 283 5.24 11.33 21.39
C THR A 283 4.21 10.65 22.28
N SER A 284 3.47 11.40 23.09
CA SER A 284 2.42 10.79 23.91
C SER A 284 1.15 10.54 23.08
N GLY A 285 0.36 9.54 23.45
CA GLY A 285 -0.98 9.30 22.87
C GLY A 285 -1.97 10.46 23.00
N ARG A 286 -1.63 11.45 23.84
CA ARG A 286 -2.42 12.68 24.08
C ARG A 286 -1.72 13.92 23.52
N SER A 287 -0.65 13.72 22.75
CA SER A 287 0.13 14.77 22.14
C SER A 287 -0.76 15.60 21.21
N LYS A 288 -0.58 16.93 21.23
CA LYS A 288 -1.17 17.83 20.24
C LYS A 288 -0.25 18.05 19.04
N LEU A 289 0.93 17.42 19.02
CA LEU A 289 1.76 17.44 17.82
C LEU A 289 1.07 16.66 16.72
N THR A 290 1.22 17.15 15.50
CA THR A 290 0.82 16.43 14.30
C THR A 290 1.55 15.09 14.29
N ALA A 291 0.80 13.99 14.24
CA ALA A 291 1.36 12.65 14.18
C ALA A 291 1.85 12.31 12.76
N GLY A 292 2.65 11.25 12.64
CA GLY A 292 3.12 10.75 11.34
C GLY A 292 4.04 11.70 10.59
N ALA A 293 3.91 11.72 9.26
CA ALA A 293 4.84 12.43 8.37
C ALA A 293 4.87 13.95 8.61
N ALA A 294 3.69 14.56 8.72
CA ALA A 294 3.56 16.00 8.87
C ALA A 294 4.15 16.54 10.20
N GLY A 295 4.32 15.70 11.22
CA GLY A 295 4.96 16.09 12.48
C GLY A 295 6.45 16.40 12.35
N PHE A 296 7.13 15.79 11.38
CA PHE A 296 8.58 15.90 11.25
C PHE A 296 9.03 17.26 10.72
N VAL A 297 8.22 17.87 9.85
CA VAL A 297 8.50 19.16 9.19
C VAL A 297 8.72 20.30 10.20
N ASP A 298 8.10 20.21 11.39
CA ASP A 298 8.24 21.17 12.47
C ASP A 298 9.61 21.13 13.18
N GLY A 299 10.44 20.11 12.90
CA GLY A 299 11.85 20.05 13.33
C GLY A 299 12.08 19.69 14.80
N ARG A 300 11.03 19.49 15.60
CA ARG A 300 11.12 19.07 17.02
C ARG A 300 11.21 17.56 17.24
N LEU A 301 11.00 16.75 16.21
CA LEU A 301 11.09 15.29 16.26
C LEU A 301 12.48 14.82 15.84
N GLY A 302 13.14 14.06 16.73
CA GLY A 302 14.43 13.40 16.45
C GLY A 302 14.30 12.38 15.34
N MET A 303 13.27 11.56 15.41
CA MET A 303 12.96 10.51 14.45
C MET A 303 11.45 10.41 14.19
N THR A 304 11.06 9.94 13.02
CA THR A 304 9.67 9.58 12.70
C THR A 304 9.65 8.36 11.78
N GLY A 305 8.74 7.42 12.02
CA GLY A 305 8.73 6.16 11.29
C GLY A 305 7.97 5.06 12.04
N PRO A 306 8.26 3.79 11.77
CA PRO A 306 8.79 3.35 10.50
C PRO A 306 7.72 3.58 9.42
N PHE A 307 8.10 4.22 8.32
CA PHE A 307 7.26 4.28 7.13
C PHE A 307 8.14 4.44 5.89
N GLY A 308 7.52 4.34 4.72
CA GLY A 308 8.23 4.27 3.45
C GLY A 308 8.51 5.62 2.81
N ARG A 309 8.91 5.56 1.54
CA ARG A 309 9.44 6.69 0.78
C ARG A 309 8.42 7.73 0.33
N TRP A 310 7.11 7.43 0.42
CA TRP A 310 6.04 8.29 -0.08
C TRP A 310 6.03 9.72 0.50
N VAL A 311 6.68 9.95 1.65
CA VAL A 311 6.77 11.27 2.29
C VAL A 311 7.91 12.15 1.74
N VAL A 312 8.89 11.58 1.03
CA VAL A 312 10.11 12.28 0.61
C VAL A 312 9.84 13.52 -0.25
N PRO A 313 8.85 13.56 -1.17
CA PRO A 313 8.53 14.78 -1.91
C PRO A 313 8.18 15.96 -0.99
N GLU A 314 7.48 15.70 0.11
CA GLU A 314 7.19 16.72 1.13
C GLU A 314 8.47 17.10 1.89
N TYR A 315 9.24 16.12 2.36
CA TYR A 315 10.43 16.38 3.19
C TYR A 315 11.56 17.09 2.43
N ARG A 316 11.65 16.92 1.11
CA ARG A 316 12.59 17.68 0.25
C ARG A 316 12.32 19.19 0.26
N ARG A 317 11.18 19.64 0.79
CA ARG A 317 10.85 21.05 0.99
C ARG A 317 11.36 21.61 2.32
N ILE A 318 11.79 20.77 3.25
CA ILE A 318 12.39 21.20 4.53
C ILE A 318 13.70 21.95 4.24
N ARG A 319 13.83 23.16 4.79
CA ARG A 319 15.04 24.01 4.68
C ARG A 319 15.67 24.34 6.02
N ASP A 320 14.96 24.10 7.12
CA ASP A 320 15.35 24.57 8.45
C ASP A 320 16.31 23.61 9.19
N PHE A 321 16.39 22.36 8.75
CA PHE A 321 17.29 21.35 9.33
C PHE A 321 17.71 20.30 8.30
N GLU A 322 18.84 19.65 8.55
CA GLU A 322 19.26 18.49 7.76
C GLU A 322 18.58 17.21 8.24
N TRP A 323 18.14 16.37 7.30
CA TRP A 323 17.53 15.08 7.59
C TRP A 323 18.04 14.00 6.65
N ASP A 324 17.85 12.74 7.05
CA ASP A 324 18.18 11.58 6.25
C ASP A 324 17.32 10.38 6.68
N PHE A 325 17.50 9.22 6.04
CA PHE A 325 16.76 8.00 6.31
C PHE A 325 17.66 6.92 6.93
N ALA A 326 17.11 6.20 7.91
CA ALA A 326 17.74 5.11 8.60
C ALA A 326 16.96 3.81 8.36
N PRO A 327 17.63 2.67 8.14
CA PRO A 327 16.95 1.38 7.95
C PRO A 327 16.14 0.98 9.18
N LEU A 328 15.22 0.03 9.06
CA LEU A 328 14.48 -0.47 10.23
C LEU A 328 15.44 -1.06 11.29
N PRO A 329 15.37 -0.62 12.56
CA PRO A 329 16.15 -1.23 13.63
C PRO A 329 15.79 -2.71 13.80
N ARG A 330 16.75 -3.49 14.29
CA ARG A 330 16.55 -4.92 14.56
C ARG A 330 16.99 -5.30 15.97
N ALA A 331 16.55 -6.46 16.42
CA ALA A 331 17.09 -7.03 17.65
C ALA A 331 18.59 -7.34 17.48
N GLU A 332 19.37 -7.14 18.55
CA GLU A 332 20.80 -7.43 18.56
C GLU A 332 21.08 -8.88 18.12
N GLY A 333 22.09 -9.06 17.27
CA GLY A 333 22.48 -10.36 16.73
C GLY A 333 21.49 -10.98 15.74
N ARG A 334 20.40 -10.30 15.36
CA ARG A 334 19.50 -10.74 14.28
C ARG A 334 19.96 -10.22 12.91
N PRO A 335 19.63 -10.93 11.82
CA PRO A 335 19.75 -10.38 10.47
C PRO A 335 18.72 -9.24 10.26
N PRO A 336 18.96 -8.35 9.29
CA PRO A 336 17.94 -7.40 8.85
C PRO A 336 16.65 -8.13 8.43
N ALA A 337 15.51 -7.53 8.74
CA ALA A 337 14.21 -7.99 8.29
C ALA A 337 13.34 -6.77 7.98
N ASN A 338 12.59 -6.83 6.89
CA ASN A 338 11.69 -5.75 6.50
C ASN A 338 10.40 -6.32 5.89
N ILE A 339 9.54 -5.42 5.43
CA ILE A 339 8.31 -5.71 4.70
C ILE A 339 8.33 -4.93 3.39
N VAL A 340 7.63 -5.43 2.38
CA VAL A 340 7.39 -4.69 1.13
C VAL A 340 6.00 -4.05 1.20
N LEU A 341 5.94 -2.74 0.99
CA LEU A 341 4.70 -2.05 0.64
C LEU A 341 4.78 -1.68 -0.83
N THR A 342 3.79 -2.09 -1.63
CA THR A 342 3.84 -1.95 -3.09
C THR A 342 2.46 -1.82 -3.70
N VAL A 343 2.41 -1.20 -4.87
CA VAL A 343 1.21 -1.08 -5.71
C VAL A 343 1.55 -1.55 -7.10
N ALA A 344 0.63 -2.27 -7.74
CA ALA A 344 0.76 -2.72 -9.11
C ALA A 344 -0.28 -2.06 -10.03
N TRP A 345 -0.05 -2.18 -11.33
CA TRP A 345 -1.09 -2.04 -12.34
C TRP A 345 -1.70 -3.42 -12.60
N GLY A 346 -3.02 -3.53 -12.40
CA GLY A 346 -3.81 -4.72 -12.72
C GLY A 346 -4.85 -4.45 -13.79
N MET A 347 -5.49 -5.52 -14.28
CA MET A 347 -6.52 -5.45 -15.32
C MET A 347 -7.86 -5.98 -14.80
N SER A 348 -8.94 -5.38 -15.29
CA SER A 348 -10.28 -5.91 -15.06
C SER A 348 -10.54 -7.14 -15.94
N PRO A 349 -11.07 -8.24 -15.37
CA PRO A 349 -11.51 -9.37 -16.17
C PRO A 349 -12.71 -9.03 -17.07
N GLN A 350 -13.40 -7.91 -16.79
CA GLN A 350 -14.55 -7.38 -17.54
C GLN A 350 -14.14 -6.45 -18.69
N SER A 351 -12.85 -6.17 -18.89
CA SER A 351 -12.40 -5.35 -20.03
C SER A 351 -12.70 -6.08 -21.34
N ASP A 352 -13.32 -5.37 -22.28
CA ASP A 352 -13.56 -5.82 -23.66
C ASP A 352 -12.29 -5.62 -24.54
N HIS A 353 -11.27 -4.92 -24.02
CA HIS A 353 -10.06 -4.48 -24.72
C HIS A 353 -8.78 -4.97 -24.01
N LYS A 354 -8.71 -6.28 -23.74
CA LYS A 354 -7.65 -6.85 -22.90
C LYS A 354 -6.24 -6.69 -23.48
N ASP A 355 -6.08 -6.69 -24.79
CA ASP A 355 -4.77 -6.54 -25.41
C ASP A 355 -4.26 -5.09 -25.33
N GLU A 356 -5.13 -4.11 -25.53
CA GLU A 356 -4.83 -2.70 -25.36
C GLU A 356 -4.62 -2.35 -23.89
N ALA A 357 -5.44 -2.89 -22.98
CA ALA A 357 -5.26 -2.76 -21.53
C ALA A 357 -3.92 -3.37 -21.07
N TRP A 358 -3.54 -4.54 -21.60
CA TRP A 358 -2.23 -5.14 -21.33
C TRP A 358 -1.08 -4.28 -21.85
N ALA A 359 -1.20 -3.73 -23.07
CA ALA A 359 -0.20 -2.79 -23.59
C ALA A 359 -0.05 -1.56 -22.67
N LEU A 360 -1.15 -1.04 -22.14
CA LEU A 360 -1.14 0.07 -21.19
C LEU A 360 -0.48 -0.30 -19.86
N VAL A 361 -0.75 -1.49 -19.32
CA VAL A 361 -0.06 -2.00 -18.11
C VAL A 361 1.46 -2.06 -18.32
N ARG A 362 1.92 -2.62 -19.45
CA ARG A 362 3.35 -2.69 -19.78
C ARG A 362 3.98 -1.30 -19.90
N TRP A 363 3.29 -0.37 -20.54
CA TRP A 363 3.75 1.01 -20.68
C TRP A 363 3.87 1.71 -19.33
N LEU A 364 2.83 1.63 -18.49
CA LEU A 364 2.79 2.28 -17.18
C LEU A 364 3.78 1.68 -16.17
N ALA A 365 4.13 0.40 -16.32
CA ALA A 365 5.13 -0.27 -15.49
C ALA A 365 6.55 -0.25 -16.09
N SER A 366 6.77 0.46 -17.20
CA SER A 366 8.03 0.46 -17.93
C SER A 366 9.19 1.06 -17.12
N PRO A 367 10.45 0.66 -17.39
CA PRO A 367 11.63 1.25 -16.75
C PRO A 367 11.68 2.77 -16.82
N GLN A 368 11.24 3.35 -17.95
CA GLN A 368 11.23 4.79 -18.19
C GLN A 368 10.27 5.49 -17.23
N VAL A 369 9.04 4.98 -17.10
CA VAL A 369 8.03 5.56 -16.19
C VAL A 369 8.48 5.41 -14.73
N GLN A 370 9.03 4.26 -14.34
CA GLN A 370 9.57 4.07 -13.00
C GLN A 370 10.74 5.02 -12.71
N ALA A 371 11.62 5.30 -13.69
CA ALA A 371 12.71 6.26 -13.53
C ALA A 371 12.22 7.71 -13.39
N GLU A 372 11.15 8.10 -14.08
CA GLU A 372 10.53 9.42 -13.90
C GLU A 372 9.94 9.58 -12.49
N GLN A 373 9.24 8.56 -11.99
CA GLN A 373 8.67 8.54 -10.64
C GLN A 373 9.76 8.53 -9.55
N ALA A 374 10.87 7.82 -9.77
CA ALA A 374 12.00 7.75 -8.84
C ALA A 374 12.57 9.14 -8.53
N ARG A 375 12.76 9.96 -9.58
CA ARG A 375 13.33 11.32 -9.48
C ARG A 375 12.47 12.24 -8.64
N LEU A 376 11.14 12.07 -8.68
CA LEU A 376 10.21 12.84 -7.84
C LEU A 376 10.48 12.64 -6.35
N GLY A 377 11.00 11.47 -5.96
CA GLY A 377 11.17 11.13 -4.55
C GLY A 377 10.07 10.20 -4.02
N LEU A 378 9.05 9.86 -4.81
CA LEU A 378 7.82 9.26 -4.26
C LEU A 378 7.97 7.79 -3.83
N ALA A 379 8.67 6.97 -4.61
CA ALA A 379 8.76 5.53 -4.35
C ALA A 379 10.05 4.92 -4.91
N VAL A 380 10.32 3.67 -4.54
CA VAL A 380 11.47 2.88 -5.02
C VAL A 380 11.07 2.14 -6.31
N PRO A 381 11.83 2.25 -7.40
CA PRO A 381 11.56 1.50 -8.62
C PRO A 381 11.50 -0.01 -8.36
N ALA A 382 10.44 -0.68 -8.83
CA ALA A 382 10.32 -2.13 -8.72
C ALA A 382 11.31 -2.89 -9.62
N ILE A 383 11.82 -2.26 -10.68
CA ILE A 383 12.84 -2.81 -11.57
C ILE A 383 14.24 -2.53 -11.00
N ARG A 384 15.02 -3.58 -10.76
CA ARG A 384 16.32 -3.50 -10.06
C ARG A 384 17.29 -2.55 -10.75
N SER A 385 17.42 -2.62 -12.07
CA SER A 385 18.35 -1.73 -12.80
C SER A 385 17.98 -0.24 -12.70
N VAL A 386 16.70 0.09 -12.49
CA VAL A 386 16.25 1.47 -12.27
C VAL A 386 16.51 1.88 -10.82
N ALA A 387 16.24 1.00 -9.86
CA ALA A 387 16.54 1.21 -8.44
C ALA A 387 18.05 1.36 -8.16
N GLU A 388 18.90 0.76 -8.99
CA GLU A 388 20.37 0.87 -8.93
C GLU A 388 20.94 2.05 -9.73
N SER A 389 20.08 2.84 -10.39
CA SER A 389 20.51 3.97 -11.23
C SER A 389 20.47 5.31 -10.49
N ASP A 390 21.15 6.31 -11.04
CA ASP A 390 21.12 7.71 -10.57
C ASP A 390 19.71 8.34 -10.62
N ALA A 391 18.73 7.71 -11.27
CA ALA A 391 17.35 8.15 -11.19
C ALA A 391 16.76 7.97 -9.77
N PHE A 392 17.31 7.03 -9.00
CA PHE A 392 16.90 6.74 -7.62
C PHE A 392 18.03 7.01 -6.62
N LEU A 393 19.23 6.46 -6.86
CA LEU A 393 20.39 6.62 -5.97
C LEU A 393 21.13 7.92 -6.24
N ASP A 394 20.53 9.04 -5.86
CA ASP A 394 21.12 10.36 -6.00
C ASP A 394 21.58 10.89 -4.63
N PRO A 395 22.87 10.77 -4.27
CA PRO A 395 23.38 11.29 -3.00
C PRO A 395 23.35 12.84 -2.92
N GLY A 396 23.11 13.53 -4.04
CA GLY A 396 22.92 14.98 -4.10
C GLY A 396 21.53 15.45 -3.67
N ALA A 397 20.57 14.53 -3.53
CA ALA A 397 19.21 14.82 -3.07
C ALA A 397 18.90 14.06 -1.78
N PRO A 398 18.20 14.67 -0.80
CA PRO A 398 17.81 13.94 0.40
C PRO A 398 16.66 12.95 0.11
N PRO A 399 16.60 11.81 0.83
CA PRO A 399 17.61 11.33 1.76
C PRO A 399 18.88 10.90 1.01
N ALA A 400 20.05 11.23 1.57
CA ALA A 400 21.32 10.79 0.99
C ALA A 400 21.45 9.26 1.05
N ASN A 401 20.78 8.63 2.02
CA ASN A 401 20.76 7.19 2.21
C ASN A 401 19.59 6.48 1.49
N ASP A 402 19.27 6.86 0.25
CA ASP A 402 18.26 6.16 -0.56
C ASP A 402 18.59 4.65 -0.75
N ARG A 403 19.88 4.29 -0.66
CA ARG A 403 20.37 2.89 -0.66
C ARG A 403 19.68 2.02 0.38
N ALA A 404 19.40 2.54 1.58
CA ALA A 404 18.78 1.76 2.65
C ALA A 404 17.40 1.20 2.28
N PHE A 405 16.66 1.86 1.36
CA PHE A 405 15.41 1.30 0.86
C PHE A 405 15.61 0.05 0.01
N VAL A 406 16.63 0.06 -0.86
CA VAL A 406 16.98 -1.03 -1.77
C VAL A 406 17.55 -2.21 -0.99
N ASP A 407 18.46 -1.95 -0.06
CA ASP A 407 19.06 -2.98 0.79
C ASP A 407 18.00 -3.63 1.69
N GLY A 408 17.06 -2.83 2.21
CA GLY A 408 15.90 -3.35 2.93
C GLY A 408 15.08 -4.33 2.09
N ALA A 409 14.97 -4.13 0.78
CA ALA A 409 14.18 -4.96 -0.13
C ALA A 409 14.73 -6.39 -0.23
N LEU A 410 16.05 -6.56 -0.08
CA LEU A 410 16.72 -7.87 -0.12
C LEU A 410 16.31 -8.78 1.04
N HIS A 411 15.75 -8.20 2.10
CA HIS A 411 15.33 -8.88 3.33
C HIS A 411 13.83 -8.71 3.62
N ALA A 412 13.11 -8.12 2.66
CA ALA A 412 11.69 -7.84 2.78
C ALA A 412 10.86 -9.04 2.32
N VAL A 413 9.67 -9.18 2.91
CA VAL A 413 8.68 -10.18 2.49
C VAL A 413 7.37 -9.49 2.10
N PRO A 414 6.59 -10.11 1.20
CA PRO A 414 5.17 -9.78 1.08
C PRO A 414 4.45 -10.02 2.40
N LEU A 415 3.46 -9.18 2.69
CA LEU A 415 2.56 -9.41 3.80
C LEU A 415 1.38 -10.27 3.33
N ASP A 416 1.20 -11.41 3.98
CA ASP A 416 0.08 -12.32 3.75
C ASP A 416 -0.95 -12.14 4.87
N TRP A 417 -2.00 -11.37 4.62
CA TRP A 417 -3.09 -11.12 5.56
C TRP A 417 -4.29 -12.04 5.32
N PRO A 418 -5.09 -12.34 6.37
CA PRO A 418 -6.38 -12.96 6.15
C PRO A 418 -7.19 -12.22 5.07
N PRO A 419 -7.85 -12.93 4.16
CA PRO A 419 -8.56 -12.31 3.04
C PRO A 419 -9.85 -11.57 3.47
N ASP A 420 -10.22 -11.61 4.75
CA ASP A 420 -11.36 -10.87 5.29
C ASP A 420 -11.05 -9.36 5.26
N PRO A 421 -11.83 -8.54 4.51
CA PRO A 421 -11.57 -7.11 4.38
C PRO A 421 -11.67 -6.34 5.71
N ARG A 422 -12.26 -6.93 6.75
CA ARG A 422 -12.34 -6.35 8.11
C ARG A 422 -11.07 -6.53 8.93
N PHE A 423 -10.17 -7.43 8.51
CA PHE A 423 -8.99 -7.81 9.26
C PHE A 423 -8.10 -6.60 9.57
N ASP A 424 -7.70 -5.85 8.54
CA ASP A 424 -6.81 -4.71 8.69
C ASP A 424 -7.44 -3.62 9.56
N ASP A 425 -8.72 -3.30 9.34
CA ASP A 425 -9.44 -2.29 10.12
C ASP A 425 -9.52 -2.68 11.60
N LEU A 426 -9.80 -3.95 11.91
CA LEU A 426 -9.87 -4.40 13.29
C LEU A 426 -8.49 -4.36 13.96
N LEU A 427 -7.48 -4.93 13.30
CA LEU A 427 -6.12 -4.97 13.82
C LEU A 427 -5.59 -3.56 14.06
N ALA A 428 -5.76 -2.66 13.08
CA ALA A 428 -5.36 -1.26 13.20
C ALA A 428 -6.06 -0.58 14.38
N ASN A 429 -7.39 -0.71 14.51
CA ASN A 429 -8.13 -0.06 15.59
C ASN A 429 -7.75 -0.59 16.98
N ARG A 430 -7.51 -1.90 17.12
CA ARG A 430 -7.13 -2.51 18.41
C ARG A 430 -5.70 -2.19 18.81
N LEU A 431 -4.79 -2.14 17.84
CA LEU A 431 -3.41 -1.76 18.10
C LEU A 431 -3.25 -0.25 18.28
N GLU A 432 -4.09 0.57 17.65
CA GLU A 432 -4.18 2.00 17.96
C GLU A 432 -4.62 2.25 19.40
N ALA A 433 -5.70 1.59 19.84
CA ALA A 433 -6.22 1.73 21.19
C ALA A 433 -5.20 1.31 22.27
N SER A 434 -4.37 0.31 21.97
CA SER A 434 -3.39 -0.21 22.93
C SER A 434 -2.02 0.46 22.88
N LEU A 435 -1.45 0.65 21.69
CA LEU A 435 -0.08 1.12 21.52
C LEU A 435 0.04 2.63 21.47
N ASN A 436 -1.00 3.33 21.02
CA ASN A 436 -0.99 4.79 20.87
C ASN A 436 -1.83 5.46 21.95
N VAL A 437 -3.09 5.08 22.10
CA VAL A 437 -4.00 5.76 23.04
C VAL A 437 -3.81 5.28 24.48
N GLY A 438 -3.49 4.00 24.68
CA GLY A 438 -3.40 3.37 26.00
C GLY A 438 -4.76 3.15 26.68
N SER A 439 -5.85 3.11 25.91
CA SER A 439 -7.21 2.85 26.41
C SER A 439 -7.51 1.35 26.58
N MET A 440 -6.64 0.48 26.09
CA MET A 440 -6.77 -0.97 26.10
C MET A 440 -5.38 -1.60 26.36
N SER A 441 -5.32 -2.73 27.08
CA SER A 441 -4.06 -3.45 27.22
C SER A 441 -3.69 -4.22 25.95
N VAL A 442 -2.40 -4.50 25.75
CA VAL A 442 -1.92 -5.32 24.61
C VAL A 442 -2.57 -6.70 24.60
N ALA A 443 -2.75 -7.32 25.77
CA ALA A 443 -3.39 -8.62 25.89
C ALA A 443 -4.87 -8.58 25.51
N GLN A 444 -5.58 -7.51 25.89
CA GLN A 444 -6.98 -7.31 25.49
C GLN A 444 -7.09 -7.08 23.98
N ALA A 445 -6.21 -6.26 23.40
CA ALA A 445 -6.19 -5.98 21.97
C ALA A 445 -5.94 -7.25 21.14
N ALA A 446 -4.97 -8.08 21.54
CA ALA A 446 -4.70 -9.35 20.88
C ALA A 446 -5.90 -10.31 20.98
N ALA A 447 -6.46 -10.48 22.18
CA ALA A 447 -7.60 -11.36 22.40
C ALA A 447 -8.87 -10.89 21.69
N ASP A 448 -9.04 -9.58 21.47
CA ASP A 448 -10.14 -9.03 20.68
C ASP A 448 -10.00 -9.34 19.19
N VAL A 449 -8.78 -9.33 18.66
CA VAL A 449 -8.51 -9.66 17.25
C VAL A 449 -8.70 -11.16 17.00
N GLU A 450 -8.18 -12.02 17.89
CA GLU A 450 -8.22 -13.49 17.73
C GLU A 450 -9.58 -14.13 18.04
N ARG A 451 -10.58 -13.38 18.50
CA ARG A 451 -11.91 -13.92 18.86
C ARG A 451 -12.95 -13.93 17.74
N LEU A 452 -12.66 -13.29 16.61
CA LEU A 452 -13.57 -13.21 15.45
C LEU A 452 -13.32 -14.35 14.47
#